data_AF-A0AAV1KUQ5-F1
#
_entry.id   AF-A0AAV1KUQ5-F1
#
_cell.length_a   1.000
_cell.length_b   1.000
_cell.length_c   1.000
_cell.angle_alpha   90.00
_cell.angle_beta   90.00
_cell.angle_gamma   90.00
#
_symmetry.space_group_name_H-M   'P 1'
#
loop_
_entity.id
_entity.type
_entity.pdbx_description
1 polymer ?
#
loop_
_entity_poly.entity_id
_entity_poly.type
_entity_poly.pdbx_seq_one_letter_code
_entity_poly.pdbx_strand_id
1 'polypeptide(L)'
;MDINAHDLCEEIVSCQSLFKKLNNDVVKMLEFIYLNNLTAVCPIITIALRILLTMPVTVASAERSFSKLKLIKNYLRLTMSQKRLPNLATISIEEAILDHIDIHEIIKDFANRKARRVEII
;
A
#
# COMPACT_ATOMS: atom_id res chain seq x y z
N MET A 1 22.30 0.77 -1.40
CA MET A 1 22.89 -0.23 -0.50
C MET A 1 22.71 -1.55 -1.19
N ASP A 2 23.79 -2.11 -1.74
CA ASP A 2 23.73 -3.48 -2.27
C ASP A 2 23.65 -4.45 -1.09
N ILE A 3 22.66 -5.34 -1.13
CA ILE A 3 22.51 -6.41 -0.15
C ILE A 3 23.50 -7.49 -0.57
N ASN A 4 24.55 -7.68 0.21
CA ASN A 4 25.48 -8.77 0.01
C ASN A 4 24.78 -10.10 0.34
N ALA A 5 24.70 -11.00 -0.64
CA ALA A 5 24.07 -12.30 -0.48
C ALA A 5 24.78 -13.16 0.58
N HIS A 6 26.07 -12.98 0.78
CA HIS A 6 26.83 -13.69 1.79
C HIS A 6 26.39 -13.28 3.20
N ASP A 7 26.36 -11.98 3.48
CA ASP A 7 25.96 -11.42 4.78
C ASP A 7 24.50 -11.79 5.12
N LEU A 8 23.62 -11.81 4.11
CA LEU A 8 22.24 -12.29 4.28
C LEU A 8 22.19 -13.77 4.68
N CYS A 9 22.99 -14.63 4.03
CA CYS A 9 23.04 -16.05 4.37
C CYS A 9 23.55 -16.28 5.79
N GLU A 10 24.58 -15.55 6.23
CA GLU A 10 25.09 -15.64 7.60
C GLU A 10 24.04 -15.21 8.62
N GLU A 11 23.35 -14.09 8.38
CA GLU A 11 22.26 -13.60 9.21
C GLU A 11 21.11 -14.63 9.29
N ILE A 12 20.71 -15.22 8.16
CA ILE A 12 19.65 -16.23 8.10
C ILE A 12 20.03 -17.47 8.90
N VAL A 13 21.25 -17.97 8.76
CA VAL A 13 21.72 -19.15 9.51
C VAL A 13 21.75 -18.84 11.01
N SER A 14 22.22 -17.65 11.39
CA SER A 14 22.25 -17.19 12.78
C SER A 14 20.84 -17.10 13.38
N CYS A 15 19.87 -16.56 12.63
CA CYS A 15 18.49 -16.37 13.08
C CYS A 15 17.55 -17.56 12.81
N GLN A 16 18.03 -18.63 12.16
CA GLN A 16 17.20 -19.77 11.75
C GLN A 16 16.51 -20.46 12.93
N SER A 17 17.21 -20.54 14.07
CA SER A 17 16.68 -21.12 15.31
C SER A 17 15.50 -20.31 15.87
N LEU A 18 15.55 -18.99 15.70
CA LEU A 18 14.50 -18.05 16.08
C LEU A 18 13.25 -18.28 15.20
N PHE A 19 13.46 -18.39 13.90
CA PHE A 19 12.40 -18.55 12.90
C PHE A 19 11.62 -19.86 13.07
N LYS A 20 12.33 -20.96 13.39
CA LYS A 20 11.70 -22.25 13.70
C LYS A 20 10.78 -22.18 14.93
N LYS A 21 11.11 -21.37 15.94
CA LYS A 21 10.26 -21.20 17.14
C LYS A 21 8.98 -20.42 16.84
N LEU A 22 9.00 -19.55 15.83
CA LEU A 22 7.91 -18.62 15.49
C LEU A 22 6.96 -19.15 14.39
N ASN A 23 7.04 -20.44 14.04
CA ASN A 23 6.20 -21.08 13.01
C ASN A 23 6.19 -20.35 11.65
N ASN A 24 7.28 -19.67 11.28
CA ASN A 24 7.39 -18.87 10.04
C ASN A 24 6.32 -17.77 9.88
N ASP A 25 5.68 -17.34 10.98
CA ASP A 25 4.76 -16.21 10.95
C ASP A 25 5.56 -14.90 10.85
N VAL A 26 5.62 -14.36 9.64
CA VAL A 26 6.44 -13.19 9.27
C VAL A 26 6.10 -11.96 10.12
N VAL A 27 4.83 -11.77 10.48
CA VAL A 27 4.38 -10.63 11.29
C VAL A 27 4.91 -10.76 12.72
N LYS A 28 4.70 -11.91 13.36
CA LYS A 28 5.19 -12.18 14.72
C LYS A 28 6.72 -12.17 14.79
N MET A 29 7.38 -12.58 13.72
CA MET A 29 8.83 -12.58 13.60
C MET A 29 9.39 -11.17 13.59
N LEU A 30 8.79 -10.26 12.82
CA LEU A 30 9.17 -8.85 12.84
C LEU A 30 8.87 -8.21 14.21
N GLU A 31 7.70 -8.49 14.79
CA GLU A 31 7.32 -8.00 16.12
C GLU A 31 8.30 -8.45 17.21
N PHE A 32 8.69 -9.73 17.20
CA PHE A 32 9.67 -10.28 18.12
C PHE A 32 11.03 -9.58 18.01
N ILE A 33 11.50 -9.31 16.78
CA ILE A 33 12.78 -8.62 16.55
C ILE A 33 12.74 -7.22 17.16
N TYR A 34 11.62 -6.49 17.02
CA TYR A 34 11.47 -5.16 17.61
C TYR A 34 11.37 -5.22 19.14
N LEU A 35 10.54 -6.11 19.70
CA LEU A 35 10.35 -6.22 21.15
C LEU A 35 11.64 -6.58 21.90
N ASN A 36 12.54 -7.33 21.26
CA ASN A 36 13.81 -7.74 21.84
C ASN A 36 14.99 -6.86 21.44
N ASN A 37 14.75 -5.72 20.76
CA ASN A 37 15.79 -4.82 20.25
C ASN A 37 16.87 -5.52 19.38
N LEU A 38 16.48 -6.54 18.62
CA LEU A 38 17.38 -7.35 17.78
C LEU A 38 17.62 -6.75 16.40
N THR A 39 17.07 -5.57 16.12
CA THR A 39 17.20 -4.88 14.83
C THR A 39 18.64 -4.58 14.44
N ALA A 40 19.52 -4.35 15.42
CA ALA A 40 20.96 -4.16 15.20
C ALA A 40 21.72 -5.47 14.99
N VAL A 41 21.16 -6.61 15.43
CA VAL A 41 21.77 -7.94 15.32
C VAL A 41 21.47 -8.58 13.97
N CYS A 42 20.28 -8.34 13.43
CA CYS A 42 19.85 -8.86 12.13
C CYS A 42 19.24 -7.75 11.24
N PRO A 43 20.03 -6.72 10.87
CA PRO A 43 19.56 -5.59 10.10
C PRO A 43 19.05 -5.99 8.71
N ILE A 44 19.74 -6.92 8.01
CA ILE A 44 19.35 -7.31 6.65
C ILE A 44 18.06 -8.12 6.69
N ILE A 45 17.91 -9.06 7.62
CA ILE A 45 16.66 -9.77 7.87
C ILE A 45 15.52 -8.81 8.18
N THR A 46 15.74 -7.82 9.05
CA THR A 46 14.71 -6.86 9.44
C THR A 46 14.20 -6.09 8.21
N ILE A 47 15.12 -5.68 7.33
CA ILE A 47 14.78 -5.03 6.06
C ILE A 47 14.01 -6.01 5.14
N ALA A 48 14.48 -7.24 5.00
CA ALA A 48 13.86 -8.25 4.15
C ALA A 48 12.43 -8.59 4.60
N LEU A 49 12.19 -8.74 5.91
CA LEU A 49 10.85 -8.97 6.47
C LEU A 49 9.93 -7.79 6.24
N ARG A 50 10.43 -6.56 6.39
CA ARG A 50 9.64 -5.36 6.09
C ARG A 50 9.30 -5.28 4.61
N ILE A 51 10.24 -5.57 3.71
CA ILE A 51 9.96 -5.64 2.27
C ILE A 51 8.92 -6.72 2.00
N LEU A 52 9.06 -7.91 2.59
CA LEU A 52 8.12 -9.01 2.40
C LEU A 52 6.69 -8.65 2.87
N LEU A 53 6.56 -7.94 3.99
CA LEU A 53 5.25 -7.51 4.52
C LEU A 53 4.65 -6.30 3.79
N THR A 54 5.48 -5.47 3.15
CA THR A 54 5.04 -4.26 2.43
C THR A 54 4.85 -4.51 0.94
N MET A 55 5.56 -5.49 0.37
CA MET A 55 5.18 -6.09 -0.90
C MET A 55 3.75 -6.59 -0.74
N PRO A 56 2.83 -6.26 -1.65
CA PRO A 56 1.48 -6.79 -1.60
C PRO A 56 1.60 -8.32 -1.66
N VAL A 57 1.51 -8.97 -0.50
CA VAL A 57 1.68 -10.42 -0.29
C VAL A 57 0.72 -11.23 -1.17
N THR A 58 -0.30 -10.58 -1.72
CA THR A 58 -1.15 -11.16 -2.75
C THR A 58 -1.00 -10.38 -4.06
N VAL A 59 -0.50 -11.06 -5.07
CA VAL A 59 -0.64 -10.68 -6.48
C VAL A 59 -2.10 -10.26 -6.75
N ALA A 60 -3.06 -10.91 -6.09
CA ALA A 60 -4.49 -10.61 -6.14
C ALA A 60 -4.87 -9.15 -5.81
N SER A 61 -4.24 -8.47 -4.84
CA SER A 61 -4.59 -7.07 -4.51
C SER A 61 -4.17 -6.10 -5.62
N ALA A 62 -2.94 -6.27 -6.12
CA ALA A 62 -2.44 -5.52 -7.27
C ALA A 62 -3.25 -5.86 -8.54
N GLU A 63 -3.51 -7.14 -8.81
CA GLU A 63 -4.35 -7.61 -9.92
C GLU A 63 -5.77 -7.05 -9.85
N ARG A 64 -6.38 -7.03 -8.67
CA ARG A 64 -7.72 -6.45 -8.47
C ARG A 64 -7.70 -4.94 -8.77
N SER A 65 -6.68 -4.23 -8.30
CA SER A 65 -6.49 -2.80 -8.57
C SER A 65 -6.28 -2.53 -10.07
N PHE A 66 -5.44 -3.32 -10.75
CA PHE A 66 -5.24 -3.22 -12.20
C PHE A 66 -6.47 -3.63 -13.00
N SER A 67 -7.25 -4.60 -12.51
CA SER A 67 -8.52 -5.01 -13.10
C SER A 67 -9.56 -3.89 -13.04
N LYS A 68 -9.72 -3.24 -11.88
CA LYS A 68 -10.57 -2.05 -11.71
C LYS A 68 -10.11 -0.92 -12.64
N LEU A 69 -8.81 -0.64 -12.73
CA LEU A 69 -8.26 0.36 -13.65
C LEU A 69 -8.56 0.02 -15.12
N LYS A 70 -8.44 -1.26 -15.51
CA LYS A 70 -8.78 -1.73 -16.86
C LYS A 70 -10.25 -1.53 -17.18
N LEU A 71 -11.16 -1.80 -16.24
CA LEU A 71 -12.59 -1.54 -16.39
C LEU A 71 -12.87 -0.04 -16.58
N ILE A 72 -12.27 0.83 -15.77
CA ILE A 72 -12.40 2.29 -15.89
C ILE A 72 -11.93 2.77 -17.26
N LYS A 73 -10.73 2.34 -17.69
CA LYS A 73 -10.18 2.69 -18.99
C LYS A 73 -11.06 2.23 -20.15
N ASN A 74 -11.58 1.01 -20.07
CA ASN A 74 -12.43 0.45 -21.14
C ASN A 74 -13.78 1.16 -21.21
N TYR A 75 -14.43 1.38 -20.06
CA TYR A 75 -15.75 2.01 -20.00
C TYR A 75 -15.70 3.48 -20.47
N LEU A 76 -14.65 4.21 -20.12
CA LEU A 76 -14.53 5.65 -20.40
C LEU A 76 -13.58 5.99 -21.56
N ARG A 77 -13.28 5.00 -22.41
CA ARG A 77 -12.26 5.08 -23.47
C ARG A 77 -12.43 6.27 -24.43
N LEU A 78 -13.63 6.83 -24.55
CA LEU A 78 -13.94 7.95 -25.45
C LEU A 78 -14.03 9.32 -24.74
N THR A 79 -14.02 9.37 -23.41
CA THR A 79 -14.27 10.62 -22.63
C THR A 79 -13.23 10.90 -21.54
N MET A 80 -12.30 9.98 -21.25
CA MET A 80 -11.32 10.17 -20.18
C MET A 80 -9.99 10.75 -20.64
N SER A 81 -9.56 11.81 -19.96
CA SER A 81 -8.21 12.35 -20.07
C SER A 81 -7.28 11.74 -19.01
N GLN A 82 -5.98 11.70 -19.30
CA GLN A 82 -4.98 11.17 -18.36
C GLN A 82 -4.92 11.94 -17.04
N LYS A 83 -5.42 13.19 -16.98
CA LYS A 83 -5.51 13.95 -15.73
C LYS A 83 -6.62 13.44 -14.81
N ARG A 84 -7.72 12.90 -15.35
CA ARG A 84 -8.88 12.44 -14.55
C ARG A 84 -8.79 10.97 -14.18
N LEU A 85 -8.12 10.18 -15.02
CA LEU A 85 -7.94 8.75 -14.83
C LEU A 85 -7.33 8.34 -13.47
N PRO A 86 -6.21 8.93 -12.99
CA PRO A 86 -5.62 8.53 -11.72
C PRO A 86 -6.57 8.78 -10.56
N ASN A 87 -7.25 9.93 -10.54
CA ASN A 87 -8.20 10.27 -9.49
C ASN A 87 -9.37 9.28 -9.44
N LEU A 88 -9.92 8.90 -10.60
CA LEU A 88 -11.01 7.93 -10.65
C LEU A 88 -10.54 6.52 -10.25
N ALA A 89 -9.32 6.15 -10.64
CA ALA A 89 -8.72 4.89 -10.21
C ALA A 89 -8.55 4.84 -8.69
N THR A 90 -8.06 5.92 -8.07
CA THR A 90 -7.95 6.03 -6.61
C THR A 90 -9.30 5.85 -5.93
N ILE A 91 -10.34 6.57 -6.40
CA ILE A 91 -11.70 6.43 -5.84
C ILE A 91 -12.22 4.99 -5.95
N SER A 92 -11.95 4.32 -7.07
CA SER A 92 -12.42 2.94 -7.29
C SER A 92 -11.61 1.88 -6.55
N ILE A 93 -10.36 2.15 -6.21
CA ILE A 93 -9.49 1.25 -5.42
C ILE A 93 -9.83 1.40 -3.93
N GLU A 94 -9.98 2.64 -3.48
CA GLU A 94 -10.27 3.01 -2.09
C GLU A 94 -11.79 3.05 -1.79
N GLU A 95 -12.55 2.18 -2.45
CA GLU A 95 -14.02 2.10 -2.32
C GLU A 95 -14.45 1.92 -0.85
N ALA A 96 -13.71 1.11 -0.07
CA ALA A 96 -13.97 0.90 1.35
C ALA A 96 -13.78 2.17 2.21
N ILE A 97 -12.87 3.06 1.82
CA ILE A 97 -12.71 4.34 2.52
C ILE A 97 -13.85 5.29 2.13
N LEU A 98 -14.26 5.26 0.86
CA LEU A 98 -15.35 6.10 0.35
C LEU A 98 -16.69 5.81 1.05
N ASP A 99 -16.94 4.56 1.44
CA ASP A 99 -18.13 4.18 2.21
C ASP A 99 -18.25 4.90 3.56
N HIS A 100 -17.13 5.40 4.10
CA HIS A 100 -17.08 6.15 5.35
C HIS A 100 -17.08 7.67 5.16
N ILE A 101 -17.12 8.16 3.91
CA ILE A 101 -17.08 9.59 3.59
C ILE A 101 -18.50 10.08 3.26
N ASP A 102 -18.93 11.17 3.90
CA ASP A 102 -20.23 11.79 3.60
C ASP A 102 -20.19 12.54 2.25
N ILE A 103 -20.85 11.96 1.26
CA ILE A 103 -20.98 12.52 -0.08
C ILE A 103 -21.75 13.85 -0.05
N HIS A 104 -22.69 14.04 0.87
CA HIS A 104 -23.45 15.29 0.97
C HIS A 104 -22.57 16.46 1.40
N GLU A 105 -21.64 16.24 2.32
CA GLU A 105 -20.64 17.25 2.69
C GLU A 105 -19.75 17.62 1.51
N ILE A 106 -19.29 16.63 0.72
CA ILE A 106 -18.48 16.88 -0.49
C ILE A 106 -19.27 17.71 -1.50
N ILE A 107 -20.53 17.38 -1.77
CA ILE A 107 -21.37 18.12 -2.71
C ILE A 107 -21.55 19.56 -2.23
N LYS A 108 -21.79 19.77 -0.94
CA LYS A 108 -21.93 21.10 -0.33
C LYS A 108 -20.63 21.91 -0.44
N ASP A 109 -19.49 21.32 -0.12
CA ASP A 109 -18.19 22.00 -0.24
C ASP A 109 -17.87 22.33 -1.71
N PHE A 110 -18.13 21.40 -2.64
CA PHE A 110 -17.96 21.64 -4.06
C PHE A 110 -18.84 22.80 -4.56
N ALA A 111 -20.11 22.83 -4.16
CA ALA A 111 -21.04 23.91 -4.49
C ALA A 111 -20.55 25.26 -3.94
N ASN A 112 -20.11 25.31 -2.68
CA ASN A 112 -19.59 26.52 -2.03
C ASN A 112 -18.30 27.04 -2.69
N ARG A 113 -17.44 26.15 -3.20
CA ARG A 113 -16.23 26.54 -3.95
C ARG A 113 -16.56 27.07 -5.34
N LYS A 114 -17.60 26.53 -5.99
CA LYS A 114 -18.03 26.98 -7.32
C LYS A 114 -18.84 28.29 -7.27
N ALA A 115 -19.65 28.48 -6.23
CA ALA A 115 -20.44 29.68 -6.00
C ALA A 115 -19.57 30.94 -5.79
N ARG A 116 -18.37 30.78 -5.19
CA ARG A 116 -17.39 31.86 -5.00
C ARG A 116 -16.76 32.43 -6.28
N ARG A 117 -17.06 31.88 -7.47
CA ARG A 117 -16.58 32.41 -8.76
C ARG A 117 -17.50 33.42 -9.43
N VAL A 118 -18.57 33.84 -8.77
CA VAL A 118 -19.50 34.84 -9.29
C VAL A 118 -19.37 36.13 -8.45
N GLU A 119 -18.35 36.93 -8.76
CA GLU A 119 -18.44 38.37 -8.50
C GLU A 119 -19.17 38.99 -9.70
N ILE A 120 -20.45 39.29 -9.53
CA ILE A 120 -21.18 40.20 -10.42
C ILE A 120 -20.92 41.59 -9.85
N ILE A 121 -20.00 42.32 -10.49
CA ILE A 121 -19.88 43.78 -10.37
C ILE A 121 -20.70 44.39 -11.50
#